data_AF-A0A7Z7IPL8-F1
#
_entry.id   AF-A0A7Z7IPL8-F1
#
_cell.length_a   1.000
_cell.length_b   1.000
_cell.length_c   1.000
_cell.angle_alpha   90.00
_cell.angle_beta   90.00
_cell.angle_gamma   90.00
#
_symmetry.space_group_name_H-M   'P 1'
#
loop_
_entity.id
_entity.type
_entity.pdbx_description
1 polymer ?
#
loop_
_entity_poly.entity_id
_entity_poly.type
_entity_poly.pdbx_seq_one_letter_code
_entity_poly.pdbx_strand_id
1 'polypeptide(L)'
;MKIRPLDQAIADIRSAPGGPTIGAFFDFDGTLAAGFTGAVLPLDRLRRGEMGIAELLTTVWVAINYALGRFDFAEFIRRGSLTLRGRHADELAEIGERPYTENIAARIYPEMKELVAAHLDRGHVVTLSTAAFHVQLAPAARALGIENLLCNRFEIDESGFLTGEVRKPILRGRTKADAVVAFADGHGVDLARSYFYADGDEEIPLMVAVGNPRPTNPAKRLARVADENHWPILRFTSRSGNLPVARARTLVGTLAALPLAAVAAVAALLRLNRQCGYELFASYWPTRQLKVARVGLRVTGMANMYRSRRAVYLINHRSAADAAIMGALLRSEWAALSPSLSADAVTSTMRKLLRLPECTFDPADVGHRPIVAAAEGAIGNSAAIGAFDTYPFRLARKWGMPVVPVVIRNADTITPPGEFVLHPGTVDIAVLEPVSVDGRTEAQLAAEVAAVRQRFIDTLDSWSGPPGPLDHEITKSHGRVNLITCRCGRAECCCGISAQSSTARILKRPARLSAGKESR
;
A
#
# COMPACT_ATOMS: atom_id res chain seq x y z
N MET A 1 8.71 -8.00 -23.19
CA MET A 1 7.77 -8.26 -22.08
C MET A 1 6.98 -7.00 -21.72
N LYS A 2 5.67 -7.00 -21.99
CA LYS A 2 4.79 -5.84 -21.76
C LYS A 2 4.20 -5.88 -20.35
N ILE A 3 4.84 -5.16 -19.42
CA ILE A 3 4.27 -4.95 -18.08
C ILE A 3 3.08 -4.01 -18.23
N ARG A 4 1.91 -4.43 -17.74
CA ARG A 4 0.70 -3.61 -17.72
C ARG A 4 0.54 -2.99 -16.33
N PRO A 5 0.48 -1.65 -16.23
CA PRO A 5 0.13 -0.96 -15.00
C PRO A 5 -1.26 -1.33 -14.48
N LEU A 6 -1.47 -1.26 -13.16
CA LEU A 6 -2.75 -1.59 -12.51
C LEU A 6 -3.89 -0.71 -13.00
N ASP A 7 -3.67 0.60 -13.09
CA ASP A 7 -4.64 1.60 -13.57
C ASP A 7 -5.11 1.27 -14.99
N GLN A 8 -4.20 0.86 -15.87
CA GLN A 8 -4.56 0.43 -17.21
C GLN A 8 -5.35 -0.89 -17.20
N ALA A 9 -5.00 -1.84 -16.34
CA ALA A 9 -5.75 -3.09 -16.21
C ALA A 9 -7.18 -2.85 -15.70
N ILE A 10 -7.34 -1.98 -14.70
CA ILE A 10 -8.66 -1.56 -14.20
C ILE A 10 -9.45 -0.83 -15.29
N ALA A 11 -8.82 0.05 -16.06
CA ALA A 11 -9.46 0.73 -17.18
C ALA A 11 -9.92 -0.24 -18.29
N ASP A 12 -9.13 -1.29 -18.59
CA ASP A 12 -9.54 -2.34 -19.51
C ASP A 12 -10.82 -3.05 -19.02
N ILE A 13 -10.88 -3.41 -17.73
CA ILE A 13 -12.05 -4.06 -17.14
C ILE A 13 -13.26 -3.12 -17.18
N ARG A 14 -13.04 -1.86 -16.80
CA ARG A 14 -14.06 -0.80 -16.81
C ARG A 14 -14.53 -0.38 -18.20
N SER A 15 -13.88 -0.84 -19.28
CA SER A 15 -14.32 -0.64 -20.67
C SER A 15 -14.82 -1.91 -21.36
N ALA A 16 -14.64 -3.09 -20.76
CA ALA A 16 -15.15 -4.36 -21.29
C ALA A 16 -16.69 -4.38 -21.38
N PRO A 17 -17.35 -5.32 -22.05
CA PRO A 17 -18.79 -5.50 -21.88
C PRO A 17 -19.12 -5.89 -20.43
N GLY A 18 -20.27 -5.48 -19.90
CA GLY A 18 -20.74 -5.95 -18.59
C GLY A 18 -21.60 -7.21 -18.68
N GLY A 19 -21.89 -7.80 -17.53
CA GLY A 19 -22.84 -8.90 -17.37
C GLY A 19 -22.22 -10.30 -17.21
N PRO A 20 -23.07 -11.32 -16.94
CA PRO A 20 -22.63 -12.62 -16.44
C PRO A 20 -22.00 -13.52 -17.51
N THR A 21 -22.02 -13.12 -18.78
CA THR A 21 -21.40 -13.89 -19.88
C THR A 21 -19.86 -13.86 -19.86
N ILE A 22 -19.26 -13.01 -19.02
CA ILE A 22 -17.81 -12.88 -18.88
C ILE A 22 -17.40 -13.41 -17.51
N GLY A 23 -16.44 -14.32 -17.49
CA GLY A 23 -15.82 -14.85 -16.27
C GLY A 23 -14.54 -14.11 -15.91
N ALA A 24 -14.26 -14.02 -14.61
CA ALA A 24 -12.98 -13.59 -14.09
C ALA A 24 -12.48 -14.64 -13.08
N PHE A 25 -11.49 -15.43 -13.51
CA PHE A 25 -10.93 -16.53 -12.75
C PHE A 25 -9.64 -16.10 -12.05
N PHE A 26 -9.50 -16.42 -10.77
CA PHE A 26 -8.37 -16.01 -9.96
C PHE A 26 -7.72 -17.20 -9.28
N ASP A 27 -6.42 -17.41 -9.52
CA ASP A 27 -5.62 -18.23 -8.62
C ASP A 27 -5.37 -17.51 -7.29
N PHE A 28 -5.10 -18.28 -6.24
CA PHE A 28 -4.97 -17.75 -4.89
C PHE A 28 -3.51 -17.57 -4.48
N ASP A 29 -2.79 -18.67 -4.29
CA ASP A 29 -1.38 -18.66 -3.88
C ASP A 29 -0.52 -18.00 -4.96
N GLY A 30 0.41 -17.13 -4.57
CA GLY A 30 1.27 -16.38 -5.51
C GLY A 30 0.56 -15.29 -6.32
N THR A 31 -0.78 -15.33 -6.39
CA THR A 31 -1.62 -14.49 -7.25
C THR A 31 -2.46 -13.49 -6.47
N LEU A 32 -3.57 -13.91 -5.83
CA LEU A 32 -4.34 -13.05 -4.92
C LEU A 32 -3.60 -12.81 -3.61
N ALA A 33 -2.94 -13.83 -3.08
CA ALA A 33 -2.15 -13.79 -1.87
C ALA A 33 -0.67 -14.03 -2.16
N ALA A 34 0.21 -13.26 -1.55
CA ALA A 34 1.63 -13.40 -1.78
C ALA A 34 2.19 -14.70 -1.20
N GLY A 35 2.87 -15.47 -2.05
CA GLY A 35 3.52 -16.73 -1.69
C GLY A 35 2.54 -17.89 -1.45
N PHE A 36 3.05 -18.99 -0.93
CA PHE A 36 2.28 -20.22 -0.71
C PHE A 36 1.59 -20.22 0.66
N THR A 37 0.29 -20.52 0.71
CA THR A 37 -0.52 -20.59 1.93
C THR A 37 -0.73 -22.01 2.45
N GLY A 38 -0.38 -23.05 1.68
CA GLY A 38 -0.57 -24.44 2.08
C GLY A 38 0.11 -24.85 3.40
N ALA A 39 1.15 -24.13 3.82
CA ALA A 39 1.83 -24.37 5.10
C ALA A 39 1.22 -23.62 6.30
N VAL A 40 0.35 -22.63 6.08
CA VAL A 40 -0.18 -21.76 7.15
C VAL A 40 -0.95 -22.55 8.20
N LEU A 41 -1.80 -23.48 7.74
CA LEU A 41 -2.63 -24.31 8.62
C LEU A 41 -1.78 -25.25 9.51
N PRO A 42 -0.84 -26.05 8.97
CA PRO A 42 0.08 -26.83 9.80
C PRO A 42 0.91 -25.98 10.78
N LEU A 43 1.39 -24.80 10.35
CA LEU A 43 2.19 -23.94 11.22
C LEU A 43 1.38 -23.34 12.37
N ASP A 44 0.13 -22.94 12.14
CA ASP A 44 -0.76 -22.44 13.20
C ASP A 44 -1.01 -23.53 14.27
N ARG A 45 -1.36 -24.74 13.82
CA ARG A 45 -1.58 -25.88 14.72
C ARG A 45 -0.33 -26.24 15.53
N LEU A 46 0.85 -26.20 14.92
CA LEU A 46 2.11 -26.40 15.62
C LEU A 46 2.35 -25.34 16.69
N ARG A 47 2.17 -24.06 16.36
CA ARG A 47 2.39 -22.94 17.30
C ARG A 47 1.46 -23.01 18.52
N ARG A 48 0.28 -23.60 18.36
CA ARG A 48 -0.74 -23.73 19.42
C ARG A 48 -0.69 -25.06 20.16
N GLY A 49 0.22 -25.96 19.80
CA GLY A 49 0.32 -27.28 20.44
C GLY A 49 -0.83 -28.24 20.07
N GLU A 50 -1.54 -27.97 18.98
CA GLU A 50 -2.67 -28.77 18.48
C GLU A 50 -2.22 -29.94 17.58
N MET A 51 -0.91 -30.19 17.50
CA MET A 51 -0.31 -31.30 16.77
C MET A 51 0.31 -32.30 17.74
N GLY A 52 -0.07 -33.57 17.61
CA GLY A 52 0.63 -34.66 18.28
C GLY A 52 2.04 -34.86 17.71
N ILE A 53 2.94 -35.47 18.50
CA ILE A 53 4.34 -35.70 18.08
C ILE A 53 4.41 -36.54 16.79
N ALA A 54 3.60 -37.60 16.68
CA ALA A 54 3.54 -38.42 15.48
C ALA A 54 3.08 -37.62 14.26
N GLU A 55 2.06 -36.77 14.43
CA GLU A 55 1.52 -35.90 13.37
C GLU A 55 2.56 -34.88 12.89
N LEU A 56 3.30 -34.28 13.83
CA LEU A 56 4.37 -33.35 13.52
C LEU A 56 5.49 -34.03 12.72
N LEU A 57 5.94 -35.22 13.15
CA LEU A 57 6.96 -35.99 12.43
C LEU A 57 6.51 -36.34 11.01
N THR A 58 5.26 -36.78 10.83
CA THR A 58 4.68 -37.05 9.51
C THR A 58 4.63 -35.79 8.65
N THR A 59 4.17 -34.66 9.21
CA THR A 59 4.07 -33.39 8.48
C THR A 59 5.43 -32.89 8.02
N VAL A 60 6.44 -32.94 8.90
CA VAL A 60 7.83 -32.58 8.57
C VAL A 60 8.38 -33.51 7.48
N TRP A 61 8.15 -34.81 7.61
CA TRP A 61 8.62 -35.79 6.63
C TRP A 61 7.97 -35.59 5.25
N VAL A 62 6.66 -35.32 5.19
CA VAL A 62 5.94 -35.00 3.94
C VAL A 62 6.49 -33.72 3.31
N ALA A 63 6.69 -32.67 4.12
CA ALA A 63 7.23 -31.40 3.64
C ALA A 63 8.66 -31.53 3.08
N ILE A 64 9.55 -32.29 3.75
CA ILE A 64 10.91 -32.56 3.28
C ILE A 64 10.89 -33.32 1.95
N ASN A 65 10.10 -34.38 1.85
CA ASN A 65 10.06 -35.18 0.62
C ASN A 65 9.47 -34.40 -0.58
N TYR A 66 8.49 -33.53 -0.34
CA TYR A 66 8.00 -32.61 -1.38
C TYR A 66 9.07 -31.58 -1.79
N ALA A 67 9.75 -30.96 -0.82
CA ALA A 67 10.81 -30.00 -1.09
C ALA A 67 12.00 -30.62 -1.87
N LEU A 68 12.28 -31.90 -1.63
CA LEU A 68 13.27 -32.68 -2.37
C LEU A 68 12.78 -33.21 -3.74
N GLY A 69 11.53 -32.90 -4.14
CA GLY A 69 10.92 -33.36 -5.38
C GLY A 69 10.61 -34.86 -5.44
N ARG A 70 10.62 -35.55 -4.29
CA ARG A 70 10.32 -36.99 -4.20
C ARG A 70 8.82 -37.28 -4.19
N PHE A 71 8.01 -36.31 -3.78
CA PHE A 71 6.55 -36.36 -3.93
C PHE A 71 6.09 -35.35 -4.97
N ASP A 72 5.17 -35.79 -5.83
CA ASP A 72 4.36 -34.87 -6.60
C ASP A 72 3.32 -34.19 -5.69
N PHE A 73 2.56 -33.28 -6.27
CA PHE A 73 1.55 -32.54 -5.54
C PHE A 73 0.42 -33.40 -5.01
N ALA A 74 -0.04 -34.35 -5.82
CA ALA A 74 -1.15 -35.21 -5.47
C ALA A 74 -0.79 -36.04 -4.25
N GLU A 75 0.43 -36.58 -4.21
CA GLU A 75 0.94 -37.35 -3.08
C GLU A 75 1.25 -36.46 -1.87
N PHE A 76 1.76 -35.25 -2.07
CA PHE A 76 1.96 -34.28 -0.98
C PHE A 76 0.63 -33.96 -0.28
N ILE A 77 -0.39 -33.61 -1.06
CA ILE A 77 -1.70 -33.24 -0.56
C ILE A 77 -2.43 -34.44 0.05
N ARG A 78 -2.35 -35.62 -0.57
CA ARG A 78 -2.94 -36.87 -0.04
C ARG A 78 -2.30 -37.29 1.29
N ARG A 79 -0.97 -37.21 1.41
CA ARG A 79 -0.31 -37.54 2.69
C ARG A 79 -0.55 -36.49 3.76
N GLY A 80 -0.65 -35.22 3.36
CA GLY A 80 -1.06 -34.14 4.25
C GLY A 80 -2.49 -34.31 4.75
N SER A 81 -3.43 -34.76 3.93
CA SER A 81 -4.82 -34.95 4.34
C SER A 81 -5.01 -36.10 5.34
N LEU A 82 -4.14 -37.12 5.31
CA LEU A 82 -4.18 -38.22 6.28
C LEU A 82 -3.99 -37.76 7.73
N THR A 83 -3.27 -36.66 7.97
CA THR A 83 -3.10 -36.12 9.33
C THR A 83 -4.38 -35.50 9.90
N LEU A 84 -5.37 -35.26 9.05
CA LEU A 84 -6.68 -34.69 9.41
C LEU A 84 -7.78 -35.75 9.52
N ARG A 85 -7.46 -37.03 9.27
CA ARG A 85 -8.42 -38.12 9.33
C ARG A 85 -9.10 -38.20 10.71
N GLY A 86 -10.42 -38.40 10.71
CA GLY A 86 -11.22 -38.54 11.93
C GLY A 86 -11.60 -37.23 12.60
N ARG A 87 -11.24 -36.07 12.02
CA ARG A 87 -11.74 -34.76 12.47
C ARG A 87 -13.12 -34.47 11.88
N HIS A 88 -13.94 -33.75 12.63
CA HIS A 88 -15.25 -33.31 12.14
C HIS A 88 -15.09 -32.13 11.17
N ALA A 89 -15.93 -32.07 10.13
CA ALA A 89 -15.86 -31.02 9.11
C ALA A 89 -16.05 -29.59 9.68
N ASP A 90 -16.87 -29.45 10.71
CA ASP A 90 -17.14 -28.14 11.34
C ASP A 90 -15.93 -27.60 12.10
N GLU A 91 -15.11 -28.47 12.73
CA GLU A 91 -13.87 -28.04 13.37
C GLU A 91 -12.92 -27.41 12.35
N LEU A 92 -12.86 -27.98 11.13
CA LEU A 92 -12.03 -27.41 10.08
C LEU A 92 -12.50 -26.04 9.66
N ALA A 93 -13.81 -25.79 9.56
CA ALA A 93 -14.33 -24.48 9.23
C ALA A 93 -13.83 -23.41 10.21
N GLU A 94 -13.90 -23.68 11.52
CA GLU A 94 -13.37 -22.80 12.56
C GLU A 94 -11.84 -22.62 12.46
N ILE A 95 -11.12 -23.71 12.23
CA ILE A 95 -9.66 -23.68 12.03
C ILE A 95 -9.31 -22.94 10.72
N GLY A 96 -10.22 -22.78 9.76
CA GLY A 96 -10.03 -21.98 8.56
C GLY A 96 -10.10 -20.46 8.80
N GLU A 97 -11.05 -20.03 9.63
CA GLU A 97 -11.30 -18.60 9.93
C GLU A 97 -10.12 -17.93 10.68
N ARG A 98 -9.53 -18.66 11.63
CA ARG A 98 -8.49 -18.13 12.53
C ARG A 98 -7.17 -17.80 11.81
N PRO A 99 -6.52 -18.72 11.06
CA PRO A 99 -5.31 -18.41 10.31
C PRO A 99 -5.54 -17.40 9.18
N TYR A 100 -6.77 -17.30 8.67
CA TYR A 100 -7.11 -16.25 7.71
C TYR A 100 -6.91 -14.87 8.31
N THR A 101 -7.56 -14.61 9.45
CA THR A 101 -7.53 -13.32 10.14
C THR A 101 -6.11 -12.96 10.60
N GLU A 102 -5.36 -13.94 11.10
CA GLU A 102 -4.04 -13.70 11.68
C GLU A 102 -2.90 -13.62 10.64
N ASN A 103 -3.00 -14.30 9.49
CA ASN A 103 -1.86 -14.45 8.57
C ASN A 103 -2.20 -14.26 7.09
N ILE A 104 -3.34 -14.76 6.60
CA ILE A 104 -3.62 -14.77 5.16
C ILE A 104 -4.11 -13.39 4.69
N ALA A 105 -4.97 -12.72 5.47
CA ALA A 105 -5.52 -11.42 5.11
C ALA A 105 -4.43 -10.36 4.83
N ALA A 106 -3.36 -10.35 5.63
CA ALA A 106 -2.21 -9.46 5.45
C ALA A 106 -1.41 -9.76 4.17
N ARG A 107 -1.48 -10.99 3.65
CA ARG A 107 -0.75 -11.42 2.44
C ARG A 107 -1.53 -11.15 1.15
N ILE A 108 -2.82 -10.83 1.22
CA ILE A 108 -3.62 -10.50 0.03
C ILE A 108 -3.07 -9.21 -0.59
N TYR A 109 -2.79 -9.25 -1.90
CA TYR A 109 -2.38 -8.08 -2.66
C TYR A 109 -3.52 -7.07 -2.74
N PRO A 110 -3.35 -5.85 -2.24
CA PRO A 110 -4.33 -4.78 -2.34
C PRO A 110 -4.72 -4.50 -3.80
N GLU A 111 -3.75 -4.55 -4.71
CA GLU A 111 -3.96 -4.39 -6.16
C GLU A 111 -4.91 -5.45 -6.74
N MET A 112 -4.86 -6.66 -6.21
CA MET A 112 -5.76 -7.72 -6.62
C MET A 112 -7.17 -7.55 -6.07
N LYS A 113 -7.33 -6.93 -4.88
CA LYS A 113 -8.66 -6.56 -4.37
C LYS A 113 -9.34 -5.58 -5.31
N GLU A 114 -8.60 -4.60 -5.82
CA GLU A 114 -9.12 -3.63 -6.79
C GLU A 114 -9.55 -4.30 -8.11
N LEU A 115 -8.77 -5.28 -8.60
CA LEU A 115 -9.12 -6.04 -9.80
C LEU A 115 -10.38 -6.91 -9.60
N VAL A 116 -10.50 -7.57 -8.44
CA VAL A 116 -11.70 -8.33 -8.09
C VAL A 116 -12.92 -7.40 -8.03
N ALA A 117 -12.82 -6.28 -7.31
CA ALA A 117 -13.90 -5.29 -7.22
C ALA A 117 -14.31 -4.76 -8.60
N ALA A 118 -13.34 -4.41 -9.46
CA ALA A 118 -13.62 -3.95 -10.81
C ALA A 118 -14.39 -4.98 -11.65
N HIS A 119 -14.15 -6.29 -11.47
CA HIS A 119 -14.91 -7.33 -12.16
C HIS A 119 -16.31 -7.51 -11.58
N LEU A 120 -16.45 -7.46 -10.25
CA LEU A 120 -17.74 -7.51 -9.56
C LEU A 120 -18.64 -6.33 -9.99
N ASP A 121 -18.09 -5.12 -10.03
CA ASP A 121 -18.81 -3.89 -10.46
C ASP A 121 -19.34 -4.00 -11.90
N ARG A 122 -18.69 -4.82 -12.73
CA ARG A 122 -19.10 -5.06 -14.12
C ARG A 122 -20.08 -6.22 -14.26
N GLY A 123 -20.46 -6.87 -13.17
CA GLY A 123 -21.36 -8.02 -13.15
C GLY A 123 -20.76 -9.26 -13.81
N HIS A 124 -19.42 -9.37 -13.89
CA HIS A 124 -18.76 -10.57 -14.38
C HIS A 124 -18.93 -11.71 -13.36
N VAL A 125 -18.88 -12.97 -13.83
CA VAL A 125 -18.86 -14.14 -12.95
C VAL A 125 -17.46 -14.29 -12.37
N VAL A 126 -17.29 -13.83 -11.14
CA VAL A 126 -16.00 -13.89 -10.42
C VAL A 126 -15.86 -15.24 -9.71
N THR A 127 -14.76 -15.94 -9.98
CA THR A 127 -14.51 -17.29 -9.49
C THR A 127 -13.07 -17.42 -8.99
N LEU A 128 -12.91 -17.91 -7.76
CA LEU A 128 -11.63 -18.38 -7.29
C LEU A 128 -11.37 -19.77 -7.85
N SER A 129 -10.27 -19.95 -8.56
CA SER A 129 -9.84 -21.24 -9.11
C SER A 129 -8.44 -21.55 -8.62
N THR A 130 -8.28 -22.55 -7.74
CA THR A 130 -7.00 -22.77 -7.06
C THR A 130 -6.79 -24.22 -6.60
N ALA A 131 -5.52 -24.58 -6.40
CA ALA A 131 -5.12 -25.87 -5.86
C ALA A 131 -5.15 -25.93 -4.32
N ALA A 132 -5.40 -24.82 -3.63
CA ALA A 132 -5.59 -24.79 -2.19
C ALA A 132 -6.94 -25.43 -1.78
N PHE A 133 -7.09 -25.70 -0.47
CA PHE A 133 -8.31 -26.32 0.06
C PHE A 133 -9.39 -25.30 0.40
N HIS A 134 -10.66 -25.69 0.23
CA HIS A 134 -11.82 -24.86 0.57
C HIS A 134 -11.73 -24.21 1.95
N VAL A 135 -11.32 -24.97 2.96
CA VAL A 135 -11.19 -24.50 4.35
C VAL A 135 -10.26 -23.29 4.50
N GLN A 136 -9.22 -23.22 3.67
CA GLN A 136 -8.22 -22.12 3.72
C GLN A 136 -8.74 -20.86 3.03
N LEU A 137 -9.71 -21.01 2.13
CA LEU A 137 -10.08 -20.00 1.14
C LEU A 137 -11.44 -19.39 1.40
N ALA A 138 -12.37 -20.13 2.01
CA ALA A 138 -13.72 -19.65 2.27
C ALA A 138 -13.73 -18.29 3.00
N PRO A 139 -12.89 -18.04 4.03
CA PRO A 139 -12.83 -16.72 4.65
C PRO A 139 -12.34 -15.62 3.71
N ALA A 140 -11.30 -15.92 2.91
CA ALA A 140 -10.74 -14.98 1.95
C ALA A 140 -11.73 -14.64 0.84
N ALA A 141 -12.45 -15.63 0.33
CA ALA A 141 -13.45 -15.45 -0.72
C ALA A 141 -14.61 -14.57 -0.25
N ARG A 142 -15.15 -14.83 0.96
CA ARG A 142 -16.19 -13.97 1.56
C ARG A 142 -15.71 -12.54 1.76
N ALA A 143 -14.48 -12.36 2.25
CA ALA A 143 -13.91 -11.02 2.44
C ALA A 143 -13.66 -10.27 1.12
N LEU A 144 -13.49 -10.98 0.01
CA LEU A 144 -13.32 -10.43 -1.34
C LEU A 144 -14.64 -10.32 -2.13
N GLY A 145 -15.76 -10.79 -1.56
CA GLY A 145 -17.05 -10.84 -2.28
C GLY A 145 -17.09 -11.86 -3.41
N ILE A 146 -16.26 -12.91 -3.37
CA ILE A 146 -16.19 -13.96 -4.38
C ILE A 146 -17.09 -15.12 -3.96
N GLU A 147 -18.15 -15.37 -4.72
CA GLU A 147 -19.13 -16.42 -4.41
C GLU A 147 -18.71 -17.81 -4.93
N ASN A 148 -18.03 -17.84 -6.08
CA ASN A 148 -17.72 -19.09 -6.77
C ASN A 148 -16.33 -19.62 -6.39
N LEU A 149 -16.27 -20.87 -5.93
CA LEU A 149 -15.04 -21.53 -5.48
C LEU A 149 -14.80 -22.86 -6.21
N LEU A 150 -13.77 -22.88 -7.05
CA LEU A 150 -13.19 -24.06 -7.68
C LEU A 150 -11.88 -24.41 -6.97
N CYS A 151 -11.97 -25.24 -5.94
CA CYS A 151 -10.84 -25.60 -5.07
C CYS A 151 -10.86 -27.07 -4.66
N ASN A 152 -9.75 -27.55 -4.12
CA ASN A 152 -9.69 -28.91 -3.57
C ASN A 152 -10.56 -29.02 -2.30
N ARG A 153 -11.14 -30.20 -2.09
CA ARG A 153 -11.99 -30.52 -0.93
C ARG A 153 -11.57 -31.85 -0.34
N PHE A 154 -11.57 -31.94 0.99
CA PHE A 154 -11.43 -33.23 1.66
C PHE A 154 -12.66 -34.10 1.39
N GLU A 155 -12.47 -35.40 1.36
CA GLU A 155 -13.56 -36.37 1.38
C GLU A 155 -14.09 -36.51 2.81
N ILE A 156 -15.41 -36.47 2.94
CA ILE A 156 -16.14 -36.50 4.21
C ILE A 156 -17.09 -37.69 4.13
N ASP A 157 -17.13 -38.49 5.20
CA ASP A 157 -18.06 -39.61 5.30
C ASP A 157 -19.49 -39.16 5.65
N GLU A 158 -20.43 -40.11 5.66
CA GLU A 158 -21.84 -39.84 5.97
C GLU A 158 -22.07 -39.28 7.38
N SER A 159 -21.11 -39.48 8.29
CA SER A 159 -21.16 -39.02 9.68
C SER A 159 -20.52 -37.65 9.88
N GLY A 160 -20.03 -36.99 8.81
CA GLY A 160 -19.43 -35.66 8.88
C GLY A 160 -17.94 -35.64 9.21
N PHE A 161 -17.26 -36.80 9.20
CA PHE A 161 -15.84 -36.91 9.53
C PHE A 161 -14.97 -37.03 8.29
N LEU A 162 -13.75 -36.50 8.37
CA LEU A 162 -12.78 -36.60 7.29
C LEU A 162 -12.24 -38.02 7.17
N THR A 163 -12.34 -38.59 5.97
CA THR A 163 -11.80 -39.93 5.67
C THR A 163 -10.28 -39.94 5.62
N GLY A 164 -9.67 -38.77 5.46
CA GLY A 164 -8.23 -38.59 5.22
C GLY A 164 -7.86 -38.53 3.73
N GLU A 165 -8.83 -38.70 2.83
CA GLU A 165 -8.66 -38.60 1.39
C GLU A 165 -9.13 -37.24 0.83
N VAL A 166 -8.78 -36.98 -0.43
CA VAL A 166 -9.12 -35.74 -1.14
C VAL A 166 -10.05 -36.07 -2.30
N ARG A 167 -11.15 -35.30 -2.42
CA ARG A 167 -12.15 -35.49 -3.47
C ARG A 167 -11.49 -35.34 -4.84
N LYS A 168 -11.70 -36.33 -5.70
CA LYS A 168 -11.19 -36.34 -7.07
C LYS A 168 -12.15 -35.62 -8.04
N PRO A 169 -11.63 -35.03 -9.14
CA PRO A 169 -10.21 -34.87 -9.46
C PRO A 169 -9.54 -33.80 -8.59
N ILE A 170 -8.26 -33.99 -8.27
CA ILE A 170 -7.45 -32.96 -7.60
C ILE A 170 -7.24 -31.83 -8.61
N LEU A 171 -7.65 -30.61 -8.25
CA LEU A 171 -7.57 -29.43 -9.10
C LEU A 171 -6.15 -28.86 -9.08
N ARG A 172 -5.37 -29.13 -10.13
CA ARG A 172 -4.08 -28.47 -10.40
C ARG A 172 -3.76 -28.57 -11.88
N GLY A 173 -3.22 -27.49 -12.45
CA GLY A 173 -2.80 -27.45 -13.85
C GLY A 173 -3.92 -27.86 -14.80
N ARG A 174 -3.75 -28.98 -15.53
CA ARG A 174 -4.73 -29.38 -16.56
C ARG A 174 -6.12 -29.71 -15.98
N THR A 175 -6.20 -30.43 -14.87
CA THR A 175 -7.50 -30.77 -14.25
C THR A 175 -8.25 -29.53 -13.77
N LYS A 176 -7.51 -28.52 -13.30
CA LYS A 176 -8.05 -27.21 -12.95
C LYS A 176 -8.56 -26.46 -14.18
N ALA A 177 -7.82 -26.50 -15.29
CA ALA A 177 -8.27 -25.92 -16.55
C ALA A 177 -9.58 -26.57 -17.03
N ASP A 178 -9.64 -27.90 -17.03
CA ASP A 178 -10.84 -28.64 -17.44
C ASP A 178 -12.03 -28.34 -16.51
N ALA A 179 -11.79 -28.19 -15.20
CA ALA A 179 -12.84 -27.79 -14.23
C ALA A 179 -13.36 -26.37 -14.48
N VAL A 180 -12.50 -25.43 -14.88
CA VAL A 180 -12.91 -24.07 -15.25
C VAL A 180 -13.73 -24.07 -16.54
N VAL A 181 -13.36 -24.89 -17.53
CA VAL A 181 -14.16 -25.07 -18.76
C VAL A 181 -15.55 -25.59 -18.42
N ALA A 182 -15.63 -26.69 -17.66
CA ALA A 182 -16.92 -27.26 -17.25
C ALA A 182 -17.77 -26.27 -16.43
N PHE A 183 -17.13 -25.48 -15.55
CA PHE A 183 -17.81 -24.43 -14.80
C PHE A 183 -18.35 -23.34 -15.73
N ALA A 184 -17.56 -22.88 -16.69
CA ALA A 184 -17.95 -21.83 -17.62
C ALA A 184 -19.14 -22.25 -18.48
N ASP A 185 -19.13 -23.48 -19.00
CA ASP A 185 -20.24 -24.06 -19.77
C ASP A 185 -21.53 -24.10 -18.93
N GLY A 186 -21.43 -24.53 -17.65
CA GLY A 186 -22.57 -24.59 -16.74
C GLY A 186 -23.16 -23.24 -16.32
N HIS A 187 -22.38 -22.15 -16.45
CA HIS A 187 -22.78 -20.79 -16.03
C HIS A 187 -23.03 -19.85 -17.22
N GLY A 188 -22.95 -20.35 -18.47
CA GLY A 188 -23.11 -19.51 -19.67
C GLY A 188 -22.00 -18.47 -19.84
N VAL A 189 -20.80 -18.77 -19.35
CA VAL A 189 -19.62 -17.90 -19.42
C VAL A 189 -18.83 -18.21 -20.69
N ASP A 190 -18.52 -17.18 -21.47
CA ASP A 190 -17.68 -17.28 -22.66
C ASP A 190 -16.19 -17.12 -22.28
N LEU A 191 -15.44 -18.23 -22.29
CA LEU A 191 -14.01 -18.22 -21.96
C LEU A 191 -13.18 -17.36 -22.92
N ALA A 192 -13.56 -17.24 -24.20
CA ALA A 192 -12.86 -16.42 -25.19
C ALA A 192 -12.99 -14.92 -24.91
N ARG A 193 -13.87 -14.53 -23.98
CA ARG A 193 -14.03 -13.15 -23.49
C ARG A 193 -13.63 -13.00 -22.02
N SER A 194 -13.32 -14.10 -21.35
CA SER A 194 -13.05 -14.16 -19.92
C SER A 194 -11.60 -13.87 -19.57
N TYR A 195 -11.36 -13.64 -18.28
CA TYR A 195 -10.07 -13.27 -17.71
C TYR A 195 -9.54 -14.38 -16.82
N PHE A 196 -8.22 -14.57 -16.80
CA PHE A 196 -7.58 -15.46 -15.84
C PHE A 196 -6.31 -14.86 -15.27
N TYR A 197 -6.19 -14.85 -13.94
CA TYR A 197 -5.05 -14.34 -13.20
C TYR A 197 -4.34 -15.49 -12.50
N ALA A 198 -3.04 -15.65 -12.75
CA ALA A 198 -2.20 -16.65 -12.09
C ALA A 198 -0.69 -16.36 -12.21
N ASP A 199 0.12 -16.94 -11.33
CA ASP A 199 1.59 -16.82 -11.32
C ASP A 199 2.32 -18.10 -11.75
N GLY A 200 1.72 -19.27 -11.53
CA GLY A 200 2.34 -20.58 -11.70
C GLY A 200 2.52 -21.07 -13.15
N ASP A 201 3.56 -21.86 -13.39
CA ASP A 201 3.84 -22.47 -14.70
C ASP A 201 2.81 -23.58 -15.04
N GLU A 202 2.23 -24.21 -14.03
CA GLU A 202 1.16 -25.20 -14.17
C GLU A 202 -0.13 -24.60 -14.74
N GLU A 203 -0.30 -23.28 -14.65
CA GLU A 203 -1.51 -22.56 -15.03
C GLU A 203 -1.56 -22.18 -16.52
N ILE A 204 -0.47 -22.45 -17.25
CA ILE A 204 -0.37 -22.21 -18.71
C ILE A 204 -1.55 -22.78 -19.49
N PRO A 205 -2.04 -24.02 -19.26
CA PRO A 205 -3.17 -24.57 -20.02
C PRO A 205 -4.43 -23.72 -19.92
N LEU A 206 -4.74 -23.18 -18.74
CA LEU A 206 -5.91 -22.32 -18.55
C LEU A 206 -5.67 -20.91 -19.08
N MET A 207 -4.44 -20.39 -18.96
CA MET A 207 -4.05 -19.10 -19.56
C MET A 207 -4.25 -19.10 -21.08
N VAL A 208 -3.93 -20.19 -21.76
CA VAL A 208 -4.15 -20.33 -23.21
C VAL A 208 -5.64 -20.42 -23.56
N ALA A 209 -6.48 -20.96 -22.67
CA ALA A 209 -7.90 -21.19 -22.94
C ALA A 209 -8.76 -19.92 -22.84
N VAL A 210 -8.33 -18.90 -22.08
CA VAL A 210 -9.08 -17.65 -21.92
C VAL A 210 -8.68 -16.59 -22.94
N GLY A 211 -9.61 -15.68 -23.25
CA GLY A 211 -9.33 -14.57 -24.16
C GLY A 211 -8.49 -13.45 -23.56
N ASN A 212 -8.54 -13.26 -22.24
CA ASN A 212 -7.82 -12.20 -21.53
C ASN A 212 -6.90 -12.79 -20.44
N PRO A 213 -5.82 -13.50 -20.79
CA PRO A 213 -4.85 -13.99 -19.81
C PRO A 213 -4.10 -12.83 -19.17
N ARG A 214 -3.99 -12.87 -17.84
CA ARG A 214 -3.33 -11.86 -17.00
C ARG A 214 -2.31 -12.55 -16.09
N PRO A 215 -1.13 -12.95 -16.60
CA PRO A 215 -0.08 -13.48 -15.76
C PRO A 215 0.31 -12.46 -14.69
N THR A 216 0.23 -12.86 -13.43
CA THR A 216 0.43 -11.99 -12.26
C THR A 216 1.66 -12.47 -11.52
N ASN A 217 2.69 -11.64 -11.38
CA ASN A 217 3.97 -12.04 -10.80
C ASN A 217 4.55 -13.36 -11.36
N PRO A 218 4.49 -13.61 -12.69
CA PRO A 218 4.65 -14.95 -13.24
C PRO A 218 6.02 -15.56 -12.97
N ALA A 219 6.01 -16.87 -12.73
CA ALA A 219 7.19 -17.74 -12.71
C ALA A 219 7.91 -17.74 -14.07
N LYS A 220 9.14 -18.28 -14.10
CA LYS A 220 10.06 -18.10 -15.23
C LYS A 220 9.49 -18.62 -16.56
N ARG A 221 8.81 -19.77 -16.56
CA ARG A 221 8.28 -20.35 -17.81
C ARG A 221 6.99 -19.63 -18.24
N LEU A 222 6.08 -19.33 -17.31
CA LEU A 222 4.88 -18.54 -17.61
C LEU A 222 5.26 -17.14 -18.14
N ALA A 223 6.29 -16.50 -17.57
CA ALA A 223 6.79 -15.21 -18.06
C ALA A 223 7.33 -15.29 -19.50
N ARG A 224 7.97 -16.41 -19.87
CA ARG A 224 8.43 -16.64 -21.25
C ARG A 224 7.24 -16.83 -22.20
N VAL A 225 6.29 -17.70 -21.84
CA VAL A 225 5.08 -17.94 -22.64
C VAL A 225 4.28 -16.66 -22.82
N ALA A 226 4.17 -15.85 -21.76
CA ALA A 226 3.50 -14.56 -21.82
C ALA A 226 4.23 -13.57 -22.75
N ASP A 227 5.56 -13.60 -22.83
CA ASP A 227 6.32 -12.77 -23.77
C ASP A 227 6.09 -13.23 -25.23
N GLU A 228 6.15 -14.54 -25.47
CA GLU A 228 5.92 -15.19 -26.76
C GLU A 228 4.50 -14.92 -27.30
N ASN A 229 3.49 -14.93 -26.43
CA ASN A 229 2.08 -14.68 -26.79
C ASN A 229 1.65 -13.21 -26.58
N HIS A 230 2.59 -12.34 -26.21
CA HIS A 230 2.35 -10.91 -25.94
C HIS A 230 1.25 -10.63 -24.88
N TRP A 231 1.10 -11.53 -23.91
CA TRP A 231 0.16 -11.36 -22.82
C TRP A 231 0.59 -10.22 -21.89
N PRO A 232 -0.36 -9.37 -21.45
CA PRO A 232 -0.07 -8.29 -20.52
C PRO A 232 0.22 -8.84 -19.12
N ILE A 233 1.40 -8.53 -18.59
CA ILE A 233 1.84 -9.05 -17.29
C ILE A 233 1.63 -8.03 -16.19
N LEU A 234 1.03 -8.46 -15.08
CA LEU A 234 0.90 -7.69 -13.85
C LEU A 234 2.08 -8.02 -12.93
N ARG A 235 2.67 -7.00 -12.31
CA ARG A 235 3.72 -7.17 -11.30
C ARG A 235 3.44 -6.35 -10.06
N PHE A 236 3.27 -7.03 -8.93
CA PHE A 236 2.99 -6.43 -7.63
C PHE A 236 4.11 -6.73 -6.64
N THR A 237 4.62 -5.68 -6.00
CA THR A 237 5.69 -5.79 -4.99
C THR A 237 5.21 -5.57 -3.56
N SER A 238 3.95 -5.14 -3.38
CA SER A 238 3.35 -4.74 -2.10
C SER A 238 3.35 -5.85 -1.04
N ARG A 239 3.30 -7.12 -1.47
CA ARG A 239 3.26 -8.30 -0.57
C ARG A 239 4.25 -9.42 -0.91
N SER A 240 4.95 -9.33 -2.05
CA SER A 240 5.85 -10.40 -2.53
C SER A 240 6.97 -10.75 -1.53
N GLY A 241 7.39 -12.01 -1.48
CA GLY A 241 8.29 -12.68 -0.49
C GLY A 241 9.70 -12.10 -0.27
N ASN A 242 9.90 -10.83 -0.56
CA ASN A 242 11.05 -10.03 -0.18
C ASN A 242 11.08 -9.65 1.31
N LEU A 243 10.29 -10.28 2.18
CA LEU A 243 10.22 -9.94 3.61
C LEU A 243 11.60 -9.78 4.28
N PRO A 244 12.60 -10.66 4.04
CA PRO A 244 13.95 -10.49 4.59
C PRO A 244 14.65 -9.24 4.02
N VAL A 245 14.50 -9.00 2.72
CA VAL A 245 15.08 -7.84 2.03
C VAL A 245 14.38 -6.54 2.42
N ALA A 246 13.06 -6.55 2.58
CA ALA A 246 12.24 -5.42 3.04
C ALA A 246 12.56 -5.09 4.51
N ARG A 247 12.71 -6.09 5.37
CA ARG A 247 13.22 -5.93 6.74
C ARG A 247 14.63 -5.33 6.73
N ALA A 248 15.54 -5.86 5.91
CA ALA A 248 16.88 -5.31 5.78
C ALA A 248 16.88 -3.86 5.29
N ARG A 249 16.07 -3.53 4.28
CA ARG A 249 15.91 -2.15 3.77
C ARG A 249 15.28 -1.23 4.80
N THR A 250 14.28 -1.69 5.54
CA THR A 250 13.66 -0.92 6.62
C THR A 250 14.71 -0.66 7.71
N LEU A 251 15.48 -1.67 8.11
CA LEU A 251 16.55 -1.52 9.10
C LEU A 251 17.64 -0.56 8.62
N VAL A 252 18.20 -0.75 7.42
CA VAL A 252 19.20 0.16 6.83
C VAL A 252 18.63 1.56 6.68
N GLY A 253 17.40 1.64 6.18
CA GLY A 253 16.63 2.85 6.00
C GLY A 253 16.22 3.50 7.30
N THR A 254 16.33 2.83 8.45
CA THR A 254 16.13 3.36 9.82
C THR A 254 17.47 3.74 10.48
N LEU A 255 18.53 2.96 10.25
CA LEU A 255 19.88 3.21 10.76
C LEU A 255 20.58 4.37 10.02
N ALA A 256 20.19 4.68 8.79
CA ALA A 256 20.67 5.86 8.08
C ALA A 256 20.31 7.19 8.78
N ALA A 257 19.50 7.17 9.85
CA ALA A 257 19.24 8.31 10.72
C ALA A 257 20.51 8.73 11.44
N LEU A 258 21.37 7.78 11.82
CA LEU A 258 22.57 8.02 12.63
C LEU A 258 23.58 8.97 11.96
N PRO A 259 24.04 8.73 10.71
CA PRO A 259 24.95 9.67 10.06
C PRO A 259 24.30 11.03 9.82
N LEU A 260 22.99 11.08 9.52
CA LEU A 260 22.27 12.34 9.33
C LEU A 260 22.09 13.09 10.66
N ALA A 261 21.90 12.39 11.77
CA ALA A 261 21.85 12.92 13.12
C ALA A 261 23.20 13.52 13.53
N ALA A 262 24.31 12.87 13.20
CA ALA A 262 25.65 13.41 13.42
C ALA A 262 25.87 14.71 12.64
N VAL A 263 25.49 14.76 11.35
CA VAL A 263 25.55 15.97 10.53
C VAL A 263 24.66 17.07 11.11
N ALA A 264 23.44 16.73 11.54
CA ALA A 264 22.52 17.65 12.20
C ALA A 264 23.08 18.20 13.52
N ALA A 265 23.74 17.38 14.34
CA ALA A 265 24.39 17.81 15.56
C ALA A 265 25.56 18.78 15.27
N VAL A 266 26.39 18.48 14.27
CA VAL A 266 27.45 19.40 13.81
C VAL A 266 26.86 20.72 13.32
N ALA A 267 25.81 20.68 12.49
CA ALA A 267 25.14 21.89 12.01
C ALA A 267 24.54 22.72 13.17
N ALA A 268 23.95 22.06 14.17
CA ALA A 268 23.44 22.70 15.37
C ALA A 268 24.56 23.39 16.18
N LEU A 269 25.71 22.75 16.33
CA LEU A 269 26.88 23.32 17.01
C LEU A 269 27.45 24.51 16.23
N LEU A 270 27.68 24.36 14.92
CA LEU A 270 28.25 25.41 14.06
C LEU A 270 27.37 26.66 13.97
N ARG A 271 26.05 26.51 14.05
CA ARG A 271 25.09 27.62 14.00
C ARG A 271 24.63 28.08 15.38
N LEU A 272 25.12 27.47 16.46
CA LEU A 272 24.66 27.68 17.84
C LEU A 272 23.12 27.59 17.99
N ASN A 273 22.48 26.77 17.14
CA ASN A 273 21.04 26.63 17.09
C ASN A 273 20.65 25.16 16.89
N ARG A 274 20.21 24.52 17.98
CA ARG A 274 19.74 23.12 18.00
C ARG A 274 18.56 22.87 17.06
N GLN A 275 17.71 23.88 16.91
CA GLN A 275 16.55 23.83 16.04
C GLN A 275 16.94 23.65 14.57
N CYS A 276 18.02 24.32 14.14
CA CYS A 276 18.55 24.18 12.79
C CYS A 276 19.05 22.76 12.50
N GLY A 277 19.64 22.08 13.50
CA GLY A 277 20.05 20.68 13.37
C GLY A 277 18.85 19.76 13.19
N TYR A 278 17.82 19.94 14.01
CA TYR A 278 16.60 19.13 13.91
C TYR A 278 15.85 19.37 12.61
N GLU A 279 15.72 20.61 12.15
CA GLU A 279 15.11 20.93 10.85
C GLU A 279 15.85 20.24 9.70
N LEU A 280 17.20 20.23 9.74
CA LEU A 280 17.99 19.49 8.77
C LEU A 280 17.69 17.99 8.82
N PHE A 281 17.63 17.40 10.01
CA PHE A 281 17.27 16.00 10.17
C PHE A 281 15.87 15.70 9.60
N ALA A 282 14.86 16.46 10.05
CA ALA A 282 13.45 16.29 9.66
C ALA A 282 13.22 16.52 8.15
N SER A 283 14.00 17.38 7.51
CA SER A 283 13.86 17.69 6.07
C SER A 283 14.42 16.62 5.12
N TYR A 284 15.28 15.74 5.62
CA TYR A 284 16.02 14.77 4.80
C TYR A 284 15.76 13.32 5.20
N TRP A 285 15.57 13.06 6.49
CA TRP A 285 15.47 11.72 7.02
C TRP A 285 14.29 10.92 6.44
N PRO A 286 13.04 11.42 6.51
CA PRO A 286 11.88 10.62 6.10
C PRO A 286 11.93 10.26 4.62
N THR A 287 12.34 11.20 3.77
CA THR A 287 12.53 10.96 2.33
C THR A 287 13.59 9.90 2.04
N ARG A 288 14.68 9.86 2.83
CA ARG A 288 15.75 8.84 2.67
C ARG A 288 15.27 7.46 3.11
N GLN A 289 14.55 7.38 4.23
CA GLN A 289 13.96 6.13 4.72
C GLN A 289 13.03 5.52 3.66
N LEU A 290 12.07 6.31 3.15
CA LEU A 290 11.13 5.87 2.10
C LEU A 290 11.87 5.45 0.82
N LYS A 291 12.90 6.21 0.40
CA LYS A 291 13.69 5.88 -0.80
C LYS A 291 14.45 4.57 -0.67
N VAL A 292 15.06 4.29 0.50
CA VAL A 292 15.75 3.01 0.76
C VAL A 292 14.76 1.86 0.77
N ALA A 293 13.57 2.08 1.35
CA ALA A 293 12.47 1.12 1.32
C ALA A 293 11.82 0.96 -0.07
N ARG A 294 12.19 1.79 -1.06
CA ARG A 294 11.59 1.86 -2.40
C ARG A 294 10.09 2.18 -2.37
N VAL A 295 9.71 3.07 -1.46
CA VAL A 295 8.37 3.65 -1.39
C VAL A 295 8.35 4.93 -2.22
N GLY A 296 7.53 4.95 -3.27
CA GLY A 296 7.22 6.14 -4.06
C GLY A 296 6.03 6.89 -3.49
N LEU A 297 6.02 8.21 -3.63
CA LEU A 297 4.87 9.04 -3.30
C LEU A 297 4.38 9.71 -4.59
N ARG A 298 3.12 9.50 -4.94
CA ARG A 298 2.44 10.20 -6.04
C ARG A 298 1.47 11.17 -5.42
N VAL A 299 1.71 12.47 -5.59
CA VAL A 299 0.96 13.49 -4.86
C VAL A 299 0.27 14.45 -5.82
N THR A 300 -1.05 14.59 -5.66
CA THR A 300 -1.85 15.62 -6.33
C THR A 300 -2.11 16.78 -5.36
N GLY A 301 -2.23 18.00 -5.88
CA GLY A 301 -2.55 19.17 -5.05
C GLY A 301 -1.43 19.69 -4.15
N MET A 302 -0.16 19.32 -4.38
CA MET A 302 0.99 19.78 -3.58
C MET A 302 1.07 21.30 -3.41
N ALA A 303 0.57 22.07 -4.38
CA ALA A 303 0.46 23.53 -4.30
C ALA A 303 -0.27 24.01 -3.03
N ASN A 304 -1.25 23.24 -2.53
CA ASN A 304 -2.04 23.58 -1.35
C ASN A 304 -1.21 23.54 -0.05
N MET A 305 -0.24 22.64 0.05
CA MET A 305 0.72 22.64 1.17
C MET A 305 1.64 23.86 1.12
N TYR A 306 2.04 24.31 -0.08
CA TYR A 306 2.89 25.49 -0.23
C TYR A 306 2.15 26.79 0.08
N ARG A 307 0.87 26.90 -0.31
CA ARG A 307 0.01 28.06 0.01
C ARG A 307 -0.22 28.19 1.52
N SER A 308 -0.40 27.07 2.22
CA SER A 308 -0.75 27.04 3.64
C SER A 308 0.30 26.32 4.48
N ARG A 309 1.53 26.82 4.47
CA ARG A 309 2.64 26.24 5.27
C ARG A 309 2.30 26.12 6.76
N ARG A 310 1.52 27.06 7.29
CA ARG A 310 0.99 27.05 8.65
C ARG A 310 -0.46 26.57 8.60
N ALA A 311 -0.66 25.28 8.84
CA ALA A 311 -1.97 24.65 8.81
C ALA A 311 -2.03 23.44 9.77
N VAL A 312 -3.26 23.02 10.07
CA VAL A 312 -3.55 21.70 10.64
C VAL A 312 -3.79 20.74 9.47
N TYR A 313 -2.81 19.91 9.17
CA TYR A 313 -2.88 18.85 8.16
C TYR A 313 -3.63 17.65 8.74
N LEU A 314 -4.82 17.39 8.21
CA LEU A 314 -5.68 16.30 8.64
C LEU A 314 -5.48 15.10 7.72
N ILE A 315 -5.13 13.93 8.28
CA ILE A 315 -4.91 12.68 7.51
C ILE A 315 -5.88 11.58 7.95
N ASN A 316 -6.28 10.68 7.06
CA ASN A 316 -7.14 9.53 7.38
C ASN A 316 -6.44 8.44 8.22
N HIS A 317 -5.15 8.59 8.51
CA HIS A 317 -4.29 7.73 9.34
C HIS A 317 -4.59 6.23 9.23
N ARG A 318 -3.94 5.56 8.27
CA ARG A 318 -4.18 4.14 7.92
C ARG A 318 -2.95 3.26 8.17
N SER A 319 -1.78 3.84 8.38
CA SER A 319 -0.53 3.10 8.45
C SER A 319 0.50 3.74 9.37
N ALA A 320 1.36 2.91 9.96
CA ALA A 320 2.56 3.40 10.65
C ALA A 320 3.51 4.19 9.70
N ALA A 321 3.38 4.00 8.38
CA ALA A 321 4.14 4.77 7.39
C ALA A 321 3.72 6.25 7.31
N ASP A 322 2.54 6.63 7.83
CA ASP A 322 1.97 7.97 7.63
C ASP A 322 2.86 9.08 8.22
N ALA A 323 3.55 8.83 9.33
CA ALA A 323 4.49 9.79 9.92
C ALA A 323 5.69 10.07 8.99
N ALA A 324 6.27 9.01 8.40
CA ALA A 324 7.36 9.13 7.44
C ALA A 324 6.90 9.81 6.14
N ILE A 325 5.67 9.51 5.68
CA ILE A 325 5.05 10.16 4.52
C ILE A 325 4.89 11.65 4.79
N MET A 326 4.27 12.04 5.90
CA MET A 326 4.07 13.46 6.25
C MET A 326 5.39 14.20 6.46
N GLY A 327 6.39 13.57 7.07
CA GLY A 327 7.74 14.12 7.15
C GLY A 327 8.37 14.38 5.78
N ALA A 328 8.17 13.47 4.82
CA ALA A 328 8.66 13.63 3.46
C ALA A 328 7.92 14.70 2.65
N LEU A 329 6.63 14.95 2.96
CA LEU A 329 5.83 16.00 2.32
C LEU A 329 6.13 17.40 2.90
N LEU A 330 6.12 17.53 4.23
CA LEU A 330 6.30 18.81 4.91
C LEU A 330 7.74 19.32 4.80
N ARG A 331 8.72 18.41 4.90
CA ARG A 331 10.17 18.71 4.86
C ARG A 331 10.57 19.84 5.80
N SER A 332 9.98 19.83 7.00
CA SER A 332 10.23 20.77 8.08
C SER A 332 9.98 20.07 9.41
N GLU A 333 10.26 20.73 10.53
CA GLU A 333 9.67 20.30 11.79
C GLU A 333 8.14 20.46 11.72
N TRP A 334 7.45 19.49 12.32
CA TRP A 334 6.00 19.47 12.50
C TRP A 334 5.66 18.82 13.85
N ALA A 335 4.45 19.09 14.35
CA ALA A 335 3.93 18.50 15.58
C ALA A 335 2.82 17.48 15.27
N ALA A 336 2.79 16.38 16.00
CA ALA A 336 1.75 15.36 15.88
C ALA A 336 0.69 15.55 16.99
N LEU A 337 -0.59 15.44 16.64
CA LEU A 337 -1.71 15.46 17.60
C LEU A 337 -2.23 14.08 17.99
N SER A 338 -1.56 12.99 17.58
CA SER A 338 -1.93 11.62 18.00
C SER A 338 -0.71 10.84 18.48
N PRO A 339 -0.82 10.05 19.58
CA PRO A 339 0.25 9.18 20.07
C PRO A 339 0.84 8.26 19.00
N SER A 340 -0.01 7.73 18.11
CA SER A 340 0.41 6.83 17.03
C SER A 340 1.23 7.53 15.94
N LEU A 341 1.13 8.85 15.81
CA LEU A 341 1.92 9.67 14.90
C LEU A 341 3.19 10.23 15.54
N SER A 342 3.21 10.42 16.88
CA SER A 342 4.37 10.88 17.63
C SER A 342 5.34 9.77 18.03
N ALA A 343 4.92 8.50 17.95
CA ALA A 343 5.66 7.33 18.42
C ALA A 343 6.78 6.84 17.47
N ASP A 344 7.32 7.70 16.61
CA ASP A 344 8.54 7.37 15.87
C ASP A 344 9.73 7.41 16.84
N ALA A 345 10.19 6.22 17.26
CA ALA A 345 11.32 6.04 18.16
C ALA A 345 12.55 6.85 17.71
N VAL A 346 12.79 6.93 16.40
CA VAL A 346 13.89 7.70 15.80
C VAL A 346 13.75 9.19 16.07
N THR A 347 12.55 9.74 15.90
CA THR A 347 12.26 11.17 16.10
C THR A 347 12.39 11.53 17.58
N SER A 348 11.85 10.71 18.49
CA SER A 348 12.01 10.91 19.95
C SER A 348 13.48 10.86 20.36
N THR A 349 14.25 9.86 19.88
CA THR A 349 15.69 9.75 20.14
C THR A 349 16.46 10.97 19.63
N MET A 350 16.13 11.47 18.43
CA MET A 350 16.80 12.63 17.86
C MET A 350 16.55 13.90 18.67
N ARG A 351 15.32 14.12 19.13
CA ARG A 351 14.99 15.26 20.00
C ARG A 351 15.75 15.19 21.33
N LYS A 352 15.81 14.01 21.94
CA LYS A 352 16.59 13.76 23.17
C LYS A 352 18.08 14.06 22.97
N LEU A 353 18.67 13.58 21.87
CA LEU A 353 20.07 13.84 21.52
C LEU A 353 20.36 15.34 21.39
N LEU A 354 19.47 16.08 20.74
CA LEU A 354 19.58 17.53 20.59
C LEU A 354 19.07 18.32 21.81
N ARG A 355 18.62 17.66 22.87
CA ARG A 355 17.99 18.27 24.06
C ARG A 355 16.87 19.25 23.69
N LEU A 356 16.03 18.85 22.75
CA LEU A 356 14.80 19.55 22.38
C LEU A 356 13.64 19.00 23.22
N PRO A 357 12.68 19.84 23.65
CA PRO A 357 11.50 19.38 24.39
C PRO A 357 10.73 18.38 23.53
N GLU A 358 10.11 17.36 24.13
CA GLU A 358 9.20 16.51 23.36
C GLU A 358 8.03 17.34 22.84
N CYS A 359 7.53 17.04 21.64
CA CYS A 359 6.29 17.65 21.17
C CYS A 359 5.17 17.01 21.98
N THR A 360 4.76 17.69 23.06
CA THR A 360 3.59 17.30 23.84
C THR A 360 2.32 17.60 23.05
N PHE A 361 1.21 17.00 23.46
CA PHE A 361 -0.12 17.37 22.99
C PHE A 361 -0.57 18.75 23.49
N ASP A 362 0.28 19.46 24.26
CA ASP A 362 -0.08 20.74 24.84
C ASP A 362 -0.04 21.83 23.77
N PRO A 363 -1.18 22.49 23.49
CA PRO A 363 -1.25 23.65 22.62
C PRO A 363 -0.16 24.72 22.91
N ALA A 364 0.23 24.91 24.17
CA ALA A 364 1.23 25.91 24.54
C ALA A 364 2.62 25.67 23.92
N ASP A 365 2.96 24.40 23.65
CA ASP A 365 4.29 24.02 23.18
C ASP A 365 4.44 24.12 21.66
N VAL A 366 3.35 24.11 20.89
CA VAL A 366 3.37 23.87 19.44
C VAL A 366 3.94 25.04 18.62
N GLY A 367 3.86 26.28 19.11
CA GLY A 367 4.44 27.46 18.46
C GLY A 367 3.91 27.72 17.03
N HIS A 368 4.78 28.09 16.09
CA HIS A 368 4.42 28.40 14.68
C HIS A 368 4.46 27.19 13.72
N ARG A 369 4.50 25.96 14.26
CA ARG A 369 4.79 24.75 13.49
C ARG A 369 3.55 24.24 12.74
N PRO A 370 3.72 23.57 11.57
CA PRO A 370 2.66 22.78 10.97
C PRO A 370 2.28 21.62 11.89
N ILE A 371 0.99 21.31 11.93
CA ILE A 371 0.44 20.29 12.81
C ILE A 371 -0.15 19.18 11.97
N VAL A 372 0.11 17.92 12.33
CA VAL A 372 -0.47 16.75 11.68
C VAL A 372 -1.39 16.06 12.66
N ALA A 373 -2.63 15.80 12.23
CA ALA A 373 -3.67 15.19 13.03
C ALA A 373 -4.29 14.00 12.31
N ALA A 374 -4.54 12.92 13.06
CA ALA A 374 -5.34 11.81 12.58
C ALA A 374 -6.82 12.20 12.61
N ALA A 375 -7.50 12.09 11.47
CA ALA A 375 -8.89 12.48 11.32
C ALA A 375 -9.82 11.68 12.24
N GLU A 376 -9.53 10.39 12.45
CA GLU A 376 -10.31 9.49 13.31
C GLU A 376 -9.68 9.30 14.71
N GLY A 377 -8.64 10.07 15.05
CA GLY A 377 -7.91 10.00 16.34
C GLY A 377 -6.94 8.82 16.47
N ALA A 378 -7.28 7.64 15.95
CA ALA A 378 -6.45 6.44 15.94
C ALA A 378 -6.19 5.92 14.50
N ILE A 379 -5.31 4.92 14.36
CA ILE A 379 -5.16 4.18 13.10
C ILE A 379 -6.48 3.45 12.84
N GLY A 380 -7.15 3.75 11.74
CA GLY A 380 -8.42 3.10 11.44
C GLY A 380 -8.23 1.69 10.92
N ASN A 381 -8.92 0.74 11.56
CA ASN A 381 -8.86 -0.69 11.25
C ASN A 381 -9.91 -1.14 10.21
N SER A 382 -10.76 -0.21 9.75
CA SER A 382 -11.82 -0.48 8.77
C SER A 382 -11.45 0.08 7.39
N ALA A 383 -11.95 -0.59 6.35
CA ALA A 383 -11.88 -0.09 4.97
C ALA A 383 -12.69 1.21 4.78
N ALA A 384 -13.72 1.42 5.60
CA ALA A 384 -14.52 2.64 5.59
C ALA A 384 -13.89 3.74 6.47
N ILE A 385 -14.09 5.00 6.06
CA ILE A 385 -13.72 6.16 6.88
C ILE A 385 -14.72 6.31 8.04
N GLY A 386 -14.21 6.29 9.27
CA GLY A 386 -14.97 6.49 10.50
C GLY A 386 -15.39 7.95 10.72
N ALA A 387 -15.96 8.24 11.89
CA ALA A 387 -16.30 9.60 12.28
C ALA A 387 -15.02 10.41 12.58
N PHE A 388 -15.01 11.69 12.17
CA PHE A 388 -13.86 12.57 12.39
C PHE A 388 -13.90 13.20 13.78
N ASP A 389 -12.74 13.27 14.42
CA ASP A 389 -12.55 14.01 15.66
C ASP A 389 -12.70 15.52 15.38
N THR A 390 -13.44 16.20 16.26
CA THR A 390 -13.66 17.64 16.20
C THR A 390 -12.50 18.41 16.81
N TYR A 391 -11.63 17.76 17.60
CA TYR A 391 -10.52 18.40 18.30
C TYR A 391 -9.52 19.13 17.36
N PRO A 392 -9.04 18.55 16.25
CA PRO A 392 -8.14 19.25 15.32
C PRO A 392 -8.75 20.53 14.74
N PHE A 393 -10.06 20.55 14.51
CA PHE A 393 -10.79 21.71 13.98
C PHE A 393 -10.96 22.80 15.03
N ARG A 394 -11.23 22.44 16.30
CA ARG A 394 -11.26 23.39 17.41
C ARG A 394 -9.90 24.04 17.62
N LEU A 395 -8.83 23.25 17.50
CA LEU A 395 -7.47 23.74 17.63
C LEU A 395 -7.11 24.70 16.48
N ALA A 396 -7.43 24.31 15.25
CA ALA A 396 -7.28 25.16 14.06
C ALA A 396 -7.98 26.51 14.24
N ARG A 397 -9.24 26.51 14.71
CA ARG A 397 -10.02 27.73 15.02
C ARG A 397 -9.35 28.57 16.11
N LYS A 398 -8.88 27.96 17.19
CA LYS A 398 -8.21 28.67 18.30
C LYS A 398 -6.96 29.42 17.83
N TRP A 399 -6.28 28.91 16.80
CA TRP A 399 -5.01 29.46 16.31
C TRP A 399 -5.09 30.23 15.02
N GLY A 400 -6.30 30.43 14.47
CA GLY A 400 -6.46 31.09 13.18
C GLY A 400 -5.73 30.35 12.04
N MET A 401 -5.69 29.02 12.12
CA MET A 401 -5.00 28.17 11.15
C MET A 401 -6.04 27.47 10.27
N PRO A 402 -5.82 27.36 8.94
CA PRO A 402 -6.67 26.53 8.11
C PRO A 402 -6.44 25.05 8.39
N VAL A 403 -7.47 24.24 8.13
CA VAL A 403 -7.37 22.78 8.07
C VAL A 403 -7.07 22.38 6.64
N VAL A 404 -6.02 21.61 6.39
CA VAL A 404 -5.67 21.09 5.06
C VAL A 404 -5.93 19.59 5.04
N PRO A 405 -6.96 19.13 4.32
CA PRO A 405 -7.23 17.70 4.17
C PRO A 405 -6.15 17.04 3.31
N VAL A 406 -5.53 15.97 3.82
CA VAL A 406 -4.54 15.15 3.11
C VAL A 406 -5.08 13.73 3.07
N VAL A 407 -5.62 13.34 1.92
CA VAL A 407 -6.19 12.01 1.70
C VAL A 407 -5.07 11.08 1.28
N ILE A 408 -4.80 10.06 2.07
CA ILE A 408 -3.79 9.04 1.80
C ILE A 408 -4.51 7.76 1.37
N ARG A 409 -4.30 7.34 0.13
CA ARG A 409 -4.78 6.06 -0.39
C ARG A 409 -3.69 5.02 -0.19
N ASN A 410 -4.10 3.79 0.14
CA ASN A 410 -3.26 2.60 0.06
C ASN A 410 -1.92 2.66 0.85
N ALA A 411 -1.81 3.41 1.95
CA ALA A 411 -0.60 3.41 2.77
C ALA A 411 -0.44 2.14 3.63
N ASP A 412 -1.55 1.46 3.94
CA ASP A 412 -1.60 0.12 4.54
C ASP A 412 -0.93 -0.94 3.67
N THR A 413 -0.77 -0.67 2.37
CA THR A 413 -0.01 -1.52 1.45
C THR A 413 1.50 -1.37 1.64
N ILE A 414 1.98 -0.23 2.14
CA ILE A 414 3.39 0.00 2.46
C ILE A 414 3.74 -0.60 3.81
N THR A 415 2.91 -0.37 4.82
CA THR A 415 3.07 -1.01 6.13
C THR A 415 1.71 -1.56 6.56
N PRO A 416 1.51 -2.90 6.47
CA PRO A 416 0.31 -3.56 6.95
C PRO A 416 0.00 -3.22 8.41
N PRO A 417 -1.27 -3.32 8.83
CA PRO A 417 -1.65 -3.22 10.23
C PRO A 417 -0.83 -4.19 11.10
N GLY A 418 -0.27 -3.70 12.20
CA GLY A 418 0.53 -4.49 13.13
C GLY A 418 1.99 -4.73 12.71
N GLU A 419 2.42 -4.24 11.54
CA GLU A 419 3.82 -4.29 11.10
C GLU A 419 4.53 -2.93 11.22
N PHE A 420 5.86 -2.98 11.28
CA PHE A 420 6.74 -1.80 11.16
C PHE A 420 7.65 -1.88 9.93
N VAL A 421 7.50 -2.92 9.12
CA VAL A 421 8.33 -3.14 7.93
C VAL A 421 7.75 -2.34 6.77
N LEU A 422 8.59 -1.51 6.14
CA LEU A 422 8.24 -0.75 4.94
C LEU A 422 8.41 -1.67 3.72
N HIS A 423 7.31 -1.97 3.05
CA HIS A 423 7.28 -2.75 1.82
C HIS A 423 7.37 -1.84 0.59
N PRO A 424 8.11 -2.22 -0.47
CA PRO A 424 8.19 -1.46 -1.70
C PRO A 424 6.82 -1.27 -2.37
N GLY A 425 6.48 -0.04 -2.72
CA GLY A 425 5.20 0.31 -3.34
C GLY A 425 5.11 1.80 -3.65
N THR A 426 3.94 2.24 -4.11
CA THR A 426 3.65 3.67 -4.30
C THR A 426 2.42 4.04 -3.49
N VAL A 427 2.50 5.13 -2.75
CA VAL A 427 1.36 5.71 -2.02
C VAL A 427 0.79 6.85 -2.85
N ASP A 428 -0.52 6.81 -3.08
CA ASP A 428 -1.24 7.89 -3.74
C ASP A 428 -1.78 8.86 -2.68
N ILE A 429 -1.51 10.16 -2.86
CA ILE A 429 -1.83 11.20 -1.88
C ILE A 429 -2.52 12.35 -2.61
N ALA A 430 -3.65 12.81 -2.07
CA ALA A 430 -4.33 14.01 -2.54
C ALA A 430 -4.34 15.06 -1.44
N VAL A 431 -3.69 16.19 -1.70
CA VAL A 431 -3.73 17.37 -0.82
C VAL A 431 -4.84 18.29 -1.30
N LEU A 432 -5.95 18.31 -0.57
CA LEU A 432 -7.12 19.10 -0.94
C LEU A 432 -6.93 20.58 -0.58
N GLU A 433 -7.83 21.42 -1.09
CA GLU A 433 -7.81 22.86 -0.81
C GLU A 433 -7.97 23.15 0.70
N PRO A 434 -7.23 24.14 1.25
CA PRO A 434 -7.33 24.52 2.65
C PRO A 434 -8.74 25.01 3.02
N VAL A 435 -9.22 24.59 4.19
CA VAL A 435 -10.52 24.96 4.76
C VAL A 435 -10.29 25.93 5.91
N SER A 436 -10.80 27.16 5.80
CA SER A 436 -10.80 28.10 6.92
C SER A 436 -11.92 27.75 7.90
N VAL A 437 -11.55 27.71 9.18
CA VAL A 437 -12.45 27.48 10.32
C VAL A 437 -12.61 28.74 11.19
N ASP A 438 -12.13 29.88 10.70
CA ASP A 438 -12.14 31.15 11.43
C ASP A 438 -13.56 31.67 11.61
N GLY A 439 -13.87 32.18 12.81
CA GLY A 439 -15.17 32.75 13.13
C GLY A 439 -16.35 31.76 13.15
N ARG A 440 -16.11 30.45 12.98
CA ARG A 440 -17.16 29.43 12.98
C ARG A 440 -17.68 29.14 14.40
N THR A 441 -19.01 29.12 14.55
CA THR A 441 -19.66 28.65 15.77
C THR A 441 -19.48 27.14 15.95
N GLU A 442 -19.77 26.62 17.14
CA GLU A 442 -19.62 25.18 17.42
C GLU A 442 -20.49 24.30 16.53
N ALA A 443 -21.74 24.72 16.26
CA ALA A 443 -22.63 24.02 15.34
C ALA A 443 -22.12 24.06 13.89
N GLN A 444 -21.57 25.20 13.45
CA GLN A 444 -20.97 25.32 12.12
C GLN A 444 -19.69 24.47 11.99
N LEU A 445 -18.92 24.33 13.07
CA LEU A 445 -17.72 23.49 13.09
C LEU A 445 -18.07 22.01 12.88
N ALA A 446 -19.13 21.51 13.53
CA ALA A 446 -19.59 20.14 13.35
C ALA A 446 -20.03 19.86 11.89
N ALA A 447 -20.73 20.81 11.26
CA ALA A 447 -21.08 20.71 9.85
C ALA A 447 -19.84 20.69 8.93
N GLU A 448 -18.83 21.52 9.24
CA GLU A 448 -17.57 21.56 8.50
C GLU A 448 -16.77 20.25 8.64
N VAL A 449 -16.75 19.65 9.84
CA VAL A 449 -16.14 18.33 10.09
C VAL A 449 -16.78 17.27 9.20
N ALA A 450 -18.11 17.23 9.14
CA ALA A 450 -18.84 16.30 8.29
C ALA A 450 -18.57 16.54 6.79
N ALA A 451 -18.53 17.81 6.37
CA ALA A 451 -18.21 18.18 4.99
C ALA A 451 -16.79 17.78 4.58
N VAL A 452 -15.80 17.99 5.47
CA VAL A 452 -14.41 17.56 5.22
C VAL A 452 -14.33 16.03 5.17
N ARG A 453 -15.03 15.31 6.05
CA ARG A 453 -15.12 13.85 5.98
C ARG A 453 -15.68 13.37 4.64
N GLN A 454 -16.75 14.00 4.16
CA GLN A 454 -17.33 13.61 2.87
C GLN A 454 -16.34 13.80 1.72
N ARG A 455 -15.55 14.88 1.73
CA ARG A 455 -14.48 15.07 0.71
C ARG A 455 -13.45 13.96 0.73
N PHE A 456 -13.09 13.39 1.88
CA PHE A 456 -12.20 12.24 1.92
C PHE A 456 -12.84 11.02 1.24
N ILE A 457 -14.12 10.74 1.54
CA ILE A 457 -14.87 9.64 0.94
C ILE A 457 -14.94 9.82 -0.57
N ASP A 458 -15.42 10.98 -1.02
CA ASP A 458 -15.56 11.30 -2.44
C ASP A 458 -14.22 11.18 -3.18
N THR A 459 -13.12 11.62 -2.55
CA THR A 459 -11.77 11.52 -3.13
C THR A 459 -11.31 10.06 -3.24
N LEU A 460 -11.58 9.22 -2.24
CA LEU A 460 -11.23 7.79 -2.28
C LEU A 460 -12.09 7.04 -3.31
N ASP A 461 -13.38 7.34 -3.40
CA ASP A 461 -14.32 6.69 -4.30
C ASP A 461 -14.07 7.10 -5.77
N SER A 462 -13.80 8.40 -5.99
CA SER A 462 -13.61 8.98 -7.32
C SER A 462 -12.19 9.51 -7.54
N TRP A 463 -11.20 8.67 -7.25
CA TRP A 463 -9.79 9.05 -7.36
C TRP A 463 -9.41 9.45 -8.79
N SER A 464 -9.28 10.74 -9.05
CA SER A 464 -8.94 11.28 -10.37
C SER A 464 -7.42 11.19 -10.64
N GLY A 465 -6.99 10.27 -11.51
CA GLY A 465 -5.71 10.35 -12.26
C GLY A 465 -5.25 9.02 -12.90
N PRO A 466 -4.59 8.98 -14.10
CA PRO A 466 -3.94 10.08 -14.89
C PRO A 466 -4.30 10.13 -16.42
N PRO A 467 -3.94 11.19 -17.22
CA PRO A 467 -2.58 11.33 -17.81
C PRO A 467 -2.05 12.79 -17.88
N GLY A 468 -0.86 13.01 -17.33
CA GLY A 468 -0.07 14.25 -17.48
C GLY A 468 1.33 14.06 -16.86
N PRO A 469 2.39 14.70 -17.38
CA PRO A 469 3.75 14.43 -16.94
C PRO A 469 3.96 14.87 -15.48
N LEU A 470 4.04 13.90 -14.59
CA LEU A 470 4.72 13.90 -13.29
C LEU A 470 4.71 15.24 -12.53
N ASP A 471 3.62 15.50 -11.81
CA ASP A 471 3.69 16.36 -10.63
C ASP A 471 4.56 15.64 -9.58
N HIS A 472 5.80 16.12 -9.50
CA HIS A 472 6.90 15.76 -8.62
C HIS A 472 6.86 14.37 -7.96
N GLU A 473 7.52 13.41 -8.61
CA GLU A 473 8.00 12.20 -7.95
C GLU A 473 9.09 12.60 -6.93
N ILE A 474 8.67 12.85 -5.68
CA ILE A 474 9.50 13.40 -4.59
C ILE A 474 10.77 12.55 -4.36
N THR A 475 10.75 11.27 -4.72
CA THR A 475 11.85 10.32 -4.51
C THR A 475 12.92 10.30 -5.63
N LYS A 476 12.62 10.83 -6.84
CA LYS A 476 13.57 10.85 -7.98
C LYS A 476 14.34 12.16 -8.14
N SER A 477 13.86 13.28 -7.59
CA SER A 477 14.52 14.58 -7.80
C SER A 477 15.87 14.70 -7.07
N HIS A 478 16.95 14.84 -7.84
CA HIS A 478 18.27 15.27 -7.36
C HIS A 478 18.31 16.81 -7.24
N GLY A 479 17.37 17.38 -6.50
CA GLY A 479 17.33 18.82 -6.30
C GLY A 479 18.54 19.27 -5.48
N ARG A 480 19.54 19.89 -6.13
CA ARG A 480 20.55 20.71 -5.43
C ARG A 480 19.78 21.79 -4.68
N VAL A 481 19.69 21.64 -3.36
CA VAL A 481 19.22 22.72 -2.49
C VAL A 481 20.39 23.69 -2.37
N ASN A 482 20.30 24.83 -3.04
CA ASN A 482 21.12 25.98 -2.68
C ASN A 482 20.74 26.34 -1.23
N LEU A 483 21.66 26.13 -0.30
CA LEU A 483 21.65 26.76 1.01
C LEU A 483 21.69 28.27 0.80
N ILE A 484 20.54 28.89 0.59
CA ILE A 484 20.42 30.34 0.69
C ILE A 484 20.55 30.65 2.19
N THR A 485 21.75 31.06 2.57
CA THR A 485 22.05 31.63 3.87
C THR A 485 21.15 32.84 4.10
N CYS A 486 20.13 32.72 4.94
CA CYS A 486 19.52 33.90 5.56
C CYS A 486 20.54 34.44 6.56
N ARG A 487 21.18 35.56 6.22
CA ARG A 487 22.27 36.18 6.97
C ARG A 487 21.76 37.26 7.94
N CYS A 488 20.56 37.11 8.50
CA CYS A 488 20.05 38.01 9.53
C CYS A 488 19.65 37.23 10.79
N GLY A 489 20.47 37.34 11.85
CA GLY A 489 20.20 36.81 13.18
C GLY A 489 19.20 37.65 13.97
N ARG A 490 17.99 37.88 13.46
CA ARG A 490 16.87 38.45 14.22
C ARG A 490 15.56 37.73 13.88
N ALA A 491 14.74 37.49 14.90
CA ALA A 491 13.52 36.69 14.88
C ALA A 491 12.32 37.36 14.17
N GLU A 492 12.51 38.48 13.47
CA GLU A 492 11.45 39.19 12.77
C GLU A 492 11.92 39.55 11.36
N CYS A 493 11.66 38.69 10.38
CA CYS A 493 11.71 39.05 8.97
C CYS A 493 10.82 38.10 8.15
N CYS A 494 9.52 38.40 8.15
CA CYS A 494 8.62 38.00 7.07
C CYS A 494 8.97 38.80 5.81
N CYS A 495 9.39 38.10 4.75
CA CYS A 495 9.24 38.51 3.34
C CYS A 495 9.30 37.19 2.54
N GLY A 496 8.25 36.75 1.86
CA GLY A 496 7.55 37.49 0.82
C GLY A 496 8.18 37.12 -0.53
N ILE A 497 7.90 35.93 -1.07
CA ILE A 497 8.26 35.60 -2.46
C ILE A 497 7.16 36.22 -3.33
N SER A 498 7.43 37.39 -3.89
CA SER A 498 6.62 37.96 -4.96
C SER A 498 6.78 37.08 -6.20
N ALA A 499 5.68 36.55 -6.72
CA ALA A 499 5.64 35.99 -8.06
C ALA A 499 5.82 37.15 -9.06
N GLN A 500 6.98 37.21 -9.73
CA GLN A 500 7.12 38.03 -10.93
C GLN A 500 7.11 37.13 -12.17
N SER A 501 6.06 37.35 -12.94
CA SER A 501 5.80 36.86 -14.29
C SER A 501 7.01 37.05 -15.21
N SER A 502 7.35 35.99 -15.95
CA SER A 502 8.28 36.03 -17.06
C SER A 502 7.70 36.81 -18.25
N THR A 503 7.97 38.11 -18.32
CA THR A 503 7.97 38.86 -19.58
C THR A 503 9.41 39.19 -19.96
N ALA A 504 9.89 38.59 -21.05
CA ALA A 504 11.21 38.81 -21.60
C ALA A 504 11.38 40.29 -22.02
N ARG A 505 12.39 40.97 -21.44
CA ARG A 505 12.89 42.26 -21.94
C ARG A 505 14.19 42.05 -22.69
N ILE A 506 14.13 42.30 -23.99
CA ILE A 506 15.24 42.40 -24.93
C ILE A 506 16.13 43.59 -24.51
N LEU A 507 17.39 43.32 -24.15
CA LEU A 507 18.40 44.33 -23.86
C LEU A 507 18.94 44.93 -25.18
N LYS A 508 18.57 46.18 -25.49
CA LYS A 508 19.27 47.04 -26.45
C LYS A 508 20.59 47.52 -25.81
N ARG A 509 21.71 47.33 -26.52
CA ARG A 509 23.04 47.88 -26.19
C ARG A 509 23.04 49.42 -26.26
N PRO A 510 23.77 50.13 -25.39
CA PRO A 510 23.93 51.57 -25.50
C PRO A 510 24.98 51.94 -26.56
N ALA A 511 24.66 52.97 -27.35
CA ALA A 511 25.52 53.57 -28.36
C ALA A 511 26.70 54.32 -27.71
N ARG A 512 27.92 54.08 -28.20
CA ARG A 512 29.05 54.98 -28.01
C ARG A 512 29.16 55.88 -29.24
N LEU A 513 29.10 57.18 -28.99
CA LEU A 513 29.52 58.23 -29.91
C LEU A 513 31.06 58.19 -30.05
N SER A 514 31.56 58.09 -31.27
CA SER A 514 32.86 58.64 -31.66
C SER A 514 32.77 59.12 -33.10
N ALA A 515 32.72 60.44 -33.25
CA ALA A 515 32.82 61.12 -34.53
C ALA A 515 34.27 61.07 -35.04
N GLY A 516 34.44 60.92 -36.36
CA GLY A 516 35.71 61.11 -37.03
C GLY A 516 35.73 60.53 -38.44
N LYS A 517 35.45 61.40 -39.43
CA LYS A 517 36.16 61.61 -40.73
C LYS A 517 36.90 60.42 -41.36
N GLU A 518 37.00 60.21 -42.67
CA GLU A 518 36.73 60.93 -43.92
C GLU A 518 37.16 59.92 -45.03
N SER A 519 36.51 59.95 -46.21
CA SER A 519 37.05 59.53 -47.52
C SER A 519 37.41 58.04 -47.73
N ARG A 520 37.16 57.37 -48.85
CA ARG A 520 36.80 57.71 -50.23
C ARG A 520 35.84 56.67 -50.78
#